data_AF-A0A7S8C728-F1
#
_entry.id   AF-A0A7S8C728-F1
#
_cell.length_a   1.000
_cell.length_b   1.000
_cell.length_c   1.000
_cell.angle_alpha   90.00
_cell.angle_beta   90.00
_cell.angle_gamma   90.00
#
_symmetry.space_group_name_H-M   'P 1'
#
loop_
_entity.id
_entity.type
_entity.pdbx_description
1 polymer ?
#
loop_
_entity_poly.entity_id
_entity_poly.type
_entity_poly.pdbx_seq_one_letter_code
_entity_poly.pdbx_strand_id
1 'polypeptide(L)'
;MKRFDALKRFLEAQTGKPLESLEPIGLSPEDVMRALWPLNKQVAAAASEIACDSRYGTEVDATLEFMGRDGLRALETLSSGGLRLLRERYLQAMAMAKANEHAGTRIMVHLPRGLTAVQTTIAVALFLLHGMELDATPDAKREH
;
A
#
# COMPACT_ATOMS: atom_id res chain seq x y z
N MET A 1 3.16 -15.08 5.80
CA MET A 1 2.66 -15.73 4.57
C MET A 1 1.22 -15.31 4.28
N LYS A 2 0.94 -13.99 4.13
CA LYS A 2 -0.42 -13.44 3.91
C LYS A 2 -0.47 -12.31 2.88
N ARG A 3 0.56 -11.43 2.85
CA ARG A 3 0.65 -10.27 1.94
C ARG A 3 0.60 -10.63 0.45
N PHE A 4 1.44 -11.58 0.05
CA PHE A 4 1.52 -12.00 -1.36
C PHE A 4 0.24 -12.70 -1.82
N ASP A 5 -0.48 -13.38 -0.91
CA ASP A 5 -1.73 -14.07 -1.23
C ASP A 5 -2.86 -13.08 -1.54
N ALA A 6 -2.96 -11.97 -0.81
CA ALA A 6 -3.93 -10.92 -1.07
C ALA A 6 -3.71 -10.28 -2.45
N LEU A 7 -2.47 -9.90 -2.75
CA LEU A 7 -2.09 -9.36 -4.05
C LEU A 7 -2.33 -10.37 -5.18
N LYS A 8 -1.90 -11.63 -5.01
CA LYS A 8 -2.10 -12.67 -6.01
C LYS A 8 -3.59 -12.87 -6.31
N ARG A 9 -4.43 -13.05 -5.29
CA ARG A 9 -5.88 -13.20 -5.44
C ARG A 9 -6.50 -12.02 -6.16
N PHE A 10 -6.08 -10.79 -5.82
CA PHE A 10 -6.54 -9.60 -6.50
C PHE A 10 -6.18 -9.63 -7.99
N LEU A 11 -4.91 -9.85 -8.33
CA LEU A 11 -4.43 -9.85 -9.71
C LEU A 11 -5.07 -10.94 -10.58
N GLU A 12 -5.20 -12.16 -10.04
CA GLU A 12 -5.87 -13.27 -10.74
C GLU A 12 -7.36 -12.98 -10.98
N ALA A 13 -8.04 -12.36 -10.00
CA ALA A 13 -9.42 -11.94 -10.16
C ALA A 13 -9.60 -10.84 -11.23
N GLN A 14 -8.67 -9.89 -11.32
CA GLN A 14 -8.75 -8.81 -12.31
C GLN A 14 -8.42 -9.27 -13.73
N THR A 15 -7.53 -10.25 -13.88
CA THR A 15 -7.03 -10.70 -15.18
C THR A 15 -7.71 -11.98 -15.70
N GLY A 16 -8.41 -12.71 -14.83
CA GLY A 16 -9.05 -13.99 -15.15
C GLY A 16 -8.06 -15.12 -15.47
N LYS A 17 -6.77 -14.94 -15.13
CA LYS A 17 -5.68 -15.87 -15.44
C LYS A 17 -4.79 -16.07 -14.23
N PRO A 18 -4.10 -17.23 -14.11
CA PRO A 18 -3.08 -17.44 -13.08
C PRO A 18 -1.98 -16.39 -13.19
N LEU A 19 -1.50 -15.87 -12.06
CA LEU A 19 -0.49 -14.81 -12.03
C LEU A 19 0.79 -15.22 -12.78
N GLU A 20 1.14 -16.50 -12.70
CA GLU A 20 2.33 -17.10 -13.33
C GLU A 20 2.27 -17.10 -14.86
N SER A 21 1.08 -16.92 -15.44
CA SER A 21 0.87 -16.87 -16.90
C SER A 21 0.88 -15.46 -17.49
N LEU A 22 1.02 -14.43 -16.64
CA LEU A 22 0.93 -13.03 -17.04
C LEU A 22 2.32 -12.46 -17.28
N GLU A 23 2.46 -11.64 -18.32
CA GLU A 23 3.69 -10.90 -18.59
C GLU A 23 3.83 -9.75 -17.56
N PRO A 24 4.92 -9.74 -16.75
CA PRO A 24 5.16 -8.67 -15.80
C PRO A 24 5.69 -7.43 -16.50
N ILE A 25 5.18 -6.26 -16.12
CA ILE A 25 5.74 -4.95 -16.42
C ILE A 25 6.34 -4.35 -15.15
N GLY A 26 7.51 -3.75 -15.29
CA GLY A 26 8.18 -3.03 -14.21
C GLY A 26 7.61 -1.62 -14.06
N LEU A 27 7.27 -1.24 -12.84
CA LEU A 27 6.97 0.13 -12.46
C LEU A 27 8.22 0.77 -11.87
N SER A 28 8.57 1.95 -12.39
CA SER A 28 9.63 2.78 -11.82
C SER A 28 9.20 3.36 -10.46
N PRO A 29 10.14 3.91 -9.67
CA PRO A 29 9.77 4.62 -8.45
C PRO A 29 8.79 5.77 -8.68
N GLU A 30 8.92 6.49 -9.80
CA GLU A 30 7.97 7.54 -10.19
C GLU A 30 6.57 6.96 -10.46
N ASP A 31 6.48 5.83 -11.17
CA ASP A 31 5.21 5.14 -11.41
C ASP A 31 4.53 4.70 -10.12
N VAL A 32 5.31 4.20 -9.15
CA VAL A 32 4.81 3.83 -7.82
C VAL A 32 4.23 5.05 -7.10
N MET A 33 4.94 6.18 -7.10
CA MET A 33 4.43 7.42 -6.50
C MET A 33 3.14 7.90 -7.18
N ARG A 34 3.09 7.87 -8.51
CA ARG A 34 1.88 8.21 -9.29
C ARG A 34 0.72 7.27 -8.97
N ALA A 35 0.98 5.98 -8.85
CA ALA A 35 -0.03 4.97 -8.52
C ALA A 35 -0.56 5.13 -7.10
N LEU A 36 0.24 5.55 -6.13
CA LEU A 36 -0.21 5.77 -4.75
C LEU A 36 -0.87 7.13 -4.53
N TRP A 37 -0.64 8.12 -5.41
CA TRP A 37 -1.18 9.47 -5.28
C TRP A 37 -2.70 9.56 -5.02
N PRO A 38 -3.56 8.72 -5.64
CA PRO A 38 -4.99 8.75 -5.37
C PRO A 38 -5.39 8.52 -3.90
N LEU A 39 -4.53 7.87 -3.10
CA LEU A 39 -4.76 7.65 -1.67
C LEU A 39 -4.52 8.91 -0.83
N ASN A 40 -3.81 9.90 -1.37
CA ASN A 40 -3.34 11.07 -0.64
C ASN A 40 -4.49 11.85 0.02
N LYS A 41 -5.63 11.99 -0.66
CA LYS A 41 -6.80 12.71 -0.13
C LYS A 41 -7.34 12.07 1.15
N GLN A 42 -7.43 10.74 1.17
CA GLN A 42 -7.96 9.99 2.30
C GLN A 42 -6.97 10.02 3.46
N VAL A 43 -5.70 9.72 3.21
CA VAL A 43 -4.69 9.68 4.28
C VAL A 43 -4.35 11.07 4.83
N ALA A 44 -4.50 12.13 4.03
CA ALA A 44 -4.33 13.51 4.50
C ALA A 44 -5.40 13.93 5.51
N ALA A 45 -6.56 13.27 5.54
CA ALA A 45 -7.60 13.52 6.53
C ALA A 45 -7.31 12.90 7.91
N ALA A 46 -6.23 12.12 8.07
CA ALA A 46 -5.88 11.55 9.36
C ALA A 46 -5.48 12.65 10.36
N ALA A 47 -6.12 12.66 11.53
CA ALA A 47 -5.79 13.59 12.60
C ALA A 47 -4.38 13.30 13.14
N SER A 48 -3.53 14.34 13.19
CA SER A 48 -2.15 14.24 13.68
C SER A 48 -2.05 13.94 15.18
N GLU A 49 -3.10 14.26 15.94
CA GLU A 49 -3.18 14.05 17.39
C GLU A 49 -3.36 12.56 17.76
N ILE A 50 -3.80 11.73 16.80
CA ILE A 50 -3.97 10.31 17.03
C ILE A 50 -2.60 9.64 16.95
N ALA A 51 -2.25 8.91 18.01
CA ALA A 51 -1.03 8.11 18.03
C ALA A 51 -1.07 7.02 16.95
N CYS A 52 0.05 6.82 16.27
CA CYS A 52 0.21 5.67 15.38
C CYS A 52 0.44 4.42 16.22
N ASP A 53 -0.43 3.42 16.07
CA ASP A 53 -0.39 2.20 16.88
C ASP A 53 -0.58 0.96 15.99
N SER A 54 0.32 -0.01 16.15
CA SER A 54 0.31 -1.31 15.47
C SER A 54 -0.97 -2.12 15.66
N ARG A 55 -1.76 -1.88 16.73
CA ARG A 55 -3.02 -2.58 16.99
C ARG A 55 -4.04 -2.43 15.85
N TYR A 56 -3.94 -1.35 15.08
CA TYR A 56 -4.78 -1.10 13.91
C TYR A 56 -4.32 -1.84 12.65
N GLY A 57 -3.20 -2.58 12.70
CA GLY A 57 -2.64 -3.27 11.54
C GLY A 57 -3.62 -4.23 10.88
N THR A 58 -4.32 -5.04 11.69
CA THR A 58 -5.33 -5.99 11.18
C THR A 58 -6.49 -5.27 10.48
N GLU A 59 -6.93 -4.13 11.01
CA GLU A 59 -7.98 -3.31 10.40
C GLU A 59 -7.53 -2.76 9.05
N VAL A 60 -6.33 -2.15 9.01
CA VAL A 60 -5.76 -1.58 7.78
C VAL A 60 -5.58 -2.66 6.71
N ASP A 61 -5.04 -3.83 7.07
CA ASP A 61 -4.82 -4.94 6.15
C ASP A 61 -6.12 -5.49 5.59
N ALA A 62 -7.14 -5.66 6.43
CA ALA A 62 -8.46 -6.08 6.01
C ALA A 62 -9.10 -5.08 5.05
N THR A 63 -8.96 -3.77 5.31
CA THR A 63 -9.47 -2.72 4.42
C THR A 63 -8.73 -2.70 3.08
N LEU A 64 -7.39 -2.84 3.08
CA LEU A 64 -6.60 -2.92 1.85
C LEU A 64 -7.02 -4.14 1.00
N GLU A 65 -7.30 -5.28 1.62
CA GLU A 65 -7.87 -6.44 0.93
C GLU A 65 -9.27 -6.16 0.37
N PHE A 66 -10.11 -5.44 1.14
CA PHE A 66 -11.46 -5.07 0.72
C PHE A 66 -11.49 -4.07 -0.44
N MET A 67 -10.46 -3.22 -0.58
CA MET A 67 -10.30 -2.34 -1.75
C MET A 67 -10.29 -3.11 -3.07
N GLY A 68 -9.82 -4.36 -3.07
CA GLY A 68 -9.86 -5.22 -4.25
C GLY A 68 -11.27 -5.50 -4.77
N ARG A 69 -12.31 -5.30 -3.95
CA ARG A 69 -13.72 -5.49 -4.29
C ARG A 69 -14.48 -4.17 -4.44
N ASP A 70 -14.28 -3.24 -3.51
CA ASP A 70 -15.08 -2.00 -3.42
C ASP A 70 -14.31 -0.73 -3.88
N GLY A 71 -13.09 -0.93 -4.39
CA GLY A 71 -12.22 0.14 -4.85
C GLY A 71 -11.72 1.03 -3.70
N LEU A 72 -11.36 2.27 -4.02
CA LEU A 72 -10.79 3.21 -3.04
C LEU A 72 -11.77 3.65 -1.95
N ARG A 73 -13.08 3.44 -2.14
CA ARG A 73 -14.12 3.79 -1.17
C ARG A 73 -14.05 2.94 0.10
N ALA A 74 -13.45 1.74 0.03
CA ALA A 74 -13.20 0.90 1.21
C ALA A 74 -12.46 1.66 2.34
N LEU A 75 -11.62 2.65 1.99
CA LEU A 75 -10.88 3.46 2.95
C LEU A 75 -11.78 4.34 3.83
N GLU A 76 -13.01 4.65 3.40
CA GLU A 76 -13.99 5.42 4.16
C GLU A 76 -14.47 4.65 5.41
N THR A 77 -14.22 3.35 5.48
CA THR A 77 -14.61 2.49 6.60
C THR A 77 -13.57 2.45 7.73
N LEU A 78 -12.38 3.02 7.52
CA LEU A 78 -11.31 3.02 8.52
C LEU A 78 -11.68 3.90 9.72
N SER A 79 -11.42 3.35 10.90
CA SER A 79 -11.33 4.11 12.14
C SER A 79 -10.24 5.18 12.01
N SER A 80 -10.33 6.21 12.85
CA SER A 80 -9.33 7.29 12.83
C SER A 80 -7.92 6.78 13.16
N GLY A 81 -7.80 5.73 13.98
CA GLY A 81 -6.53 5.04 14.25
C GLY A 81 -6.02 4.22 13.05
N GLY A 82 -6.90 3.50 12.37
CA GLY A 82 -6.58 2.81 11.12
C GLY A 82 -6.11 3.77 10.03
N LEU A 83 -6.79 4.91 9.87
CA LEU A 83 -6.41 5.95 8.91
C LEU A 83 -5.04 6.58 9.26
N ARG A 84 -4.77 6.79 10.55
CA ARG A 84 -3.47 7.27 11.05
C ARG A 84 -2.35 6.29 10.72
N LEU A 85 -2.55 4.99 10.94
CA LEU A 85 -1.58 3.94 10.62
C LEU A 85 -1.36 3.82 9.10
N LEU A 86 -2.44 3.85 8.31
CA LEU A 86 -2.36 3.84 6.85
C LEU A 86 -1.57 5.04 6.32
N ARG A 87 -1.76 6.23 6.91
CA ARG A 87 -0.98 7.43 6.57
C ARG A 87 0.51 7.23 6.77
N GLU A 88 0.94 6.64 7.89
CA GLU A 88 2.36 6.38 8.13
C GLU A 88 2.93 5.37 7.13
N ARG A 89 2.23 4.28 6.86
CA ARG A 89 2.62 3.30 5.83
C ARG A 89 2.75 3.95 4.45
N TYR A 90 1.79 4.81 4.11
CA TYR A 90 1.82 5.60 2.87
C TYR A 90 3.05 6.50 2.81
N LEU A 91 3.34 7.27 3.87
CA LEU A 91 4.51 8.15 3.91
C LEU A 91 5.82 7.37 3.79
N GLN A 92 5.93 6.22 4.47
CA GLN A 92 7.09 5.35 4.36
C GLN A 92 7.26 4.78 2.94
N ALA A 93 6.18 4.36 2.29
CA ALA A 93 6.21 3.89 0.90
C ALA A 93 6.64 5.00 -0.07
N MET A 94 6.14 6.23 0.11
CA MET A 94 6.53 7.40 -0.69
C MET A 94 8.00 7.77 -0.47
N ALA A 95 8.50 7.71 0.78
CA ALA A 95 9.90 7.93 1.10
C ALA A 95 10.81 6.86 0.47
N MET A 96 10.40 5.59 0.53
CA MET A 96 11.10 4.48 -0.10
C MET A 96 11.17 4.62 -1.62
N ALA A 97 10.08 5.06 -2.27
CA ALA A 97 10.07 5.34 -3.70
C ALA A 97 11.05 6.46 -4.06
N LYS A 98 11.04 7.59 -3.33
CA LYS A 98 12.00 8.68 -3.54
C LYS A 98 13.46 8.26 -3.34
N ALA A 99 13.72 7.44 -2.31
CA ALA A 99 15.07 6.91 -2.08
C ALA A 99 15.55 6.03 -3.24
N ASN A 100 14.66 5.18 -3.78
CA ASN A 100 14.95 4.34 -4.94
C ASN A 100 15.18 5.18 -6.22
N GLU A 101 14.38 6.22 -6.41
CA GLU A 101 14.58 7.18 -7.51
C GLU A 101 15.98 7.81 -7.42
N HIS A 102 16.37 8.30 -6.24
CA HIS A 102 17.68 8.90 -6.02
C HIS A 102 18.83 7.90 -6.22
N ALA A 103 18.63 6.63 -5.86
CA ALA A 103 19.60 5.56 -6.07
C ALA A 103 19.70 5.10 -7.55
N GLY A 104 18.88 5.64 -8.45
CA GLY A 104 18.86 5.23 -9.85
C GLY A 104 18.17 3.89 -10.11
N THR A 105 17.35 3.41 -9.16
CA THR A 105 16.54 2.20 -9.34
C THR A 105 15.58 2.39 -10.50
N ARG A 106 15.70 1.53 -11.53
CA ARG A 106 14.84 1.60 -12.71
C ARG A 106 13.46 0.99 -12.49
N ILE A 107 13.37 -0.09 -11.70
CA ILE A 107 12.14 -0.84 -11.45
C ILE A 107 12.04 -1.15 -9.95
N MET A 108 10.90 -0.79 -9.36
CA MET A 108 10.61 -0.99 -7.93
C MET A 108 9.55 -2.07 -7.69
N VAL A 109 8.55 -2.19 -8.58
CA VAL A 109 7.46 -3.18 -8.46
C VAL A 109 7.23 -3.83 -9.82
N HIS A 110 6.89 -5.11 -9.83
CA HIS A 110 6.42 -5.81 -11.04
C HIS A 110 4.93 -6.13 -10.92
N LEU A 111 4.14 -5.74 -11.91
CA LEU A 111 2.71 -6.03 -12.00
C LEU A 111 2.36 -6.59 -13.37
N PRO A 112 1.26 -7.34 -13.52
CA PRO A 112 0.76 -7.76 -14.83
C PRO A 112 0.49 -6.58 -15.76
N ARG A 113 0.77 -6.76 -17.05
CA ARG A 113 0.34 -5.82 -18.09
C ARG A 113 -1.21 -5.76 -18.16
N GLY A 114 -1.74 -4.58 -18.49
CA GLY A 114 -3.16 -4.40 -18.82
C GLY A 114 -4.07 -4.01 -17.65
N LEU A 115 -3.51 -3.74 -16.47
CA LEU A 115 -4.26 -3.16 -15.36
C LEU A 115 -4.67 -1.73 -15.68
N THR A 116 -5.90 -1.36 -15.30
CA THR A 116 -6.36 0.04 -15.26
C THR A 116 -5.61 0.84 -14.19
N ALA A 117 -5.72 2.17 -14.22
CA ALA A 117 -5.09 3.03 -13.22
C ALA A 117 -5.56 2.73 -11.78
N VAL A 118 -6.86 2.45 -11.59
CA VAL A 118 -7.43 2.09 -10.29
C VAL A 118 -6.91 0.73 -9.83
N GLN A 119 -6.88 -0.27 -10.72
CA GLN A 119 -6.33 -1.58 -10.38
C GLN A 119 -4.83 -1.52 -10.05
N THR A 120 -4.07 -0.67 -10.76
CA THR A 120 -2.65 -0.41 -10.48
C THR A 120 -2.49 0.21 -9.10
N THR A 121 -3.31 1.19 -8.74
CA THR A 121 -3.34 1.81 -7.41
C THR A 121 -3.54 0.75 -6.32
N ILE A 122 -4.56 -0.11 -6.48
CA ILE A 122 -4.89 -1.16 -5.51
C ILE A 122 -3.75 -2.19 -5.43
N ALA A 123 -3.20 -2.62 -6.56
CA ALA A 123 -2.09 -3.58 -6.59
C ALA A 123 -0.84 -3.04 -5.89
N VAL A 124 -0.46 -1.78 -6.15
CA VAL A 124 0.68 -1.13 -5.50
C VAL A 124 0.42 -0.94 -4.01
N ALA A 125 -0.81 -0.56 -3.61
CA ALA A 125 -1.19 -0.46 -2.21
C ALA A 125 -1.12 -1.82 -1.48
N LEU A 126 -1.61 -2.90 -2.11
CA LEU A 126 -1.49 -4.26 -1.59
C LEU A 126 -0.03 -4.72 -1.52
N PHE A 127 0.80 -4.38 -2.50
CA PHE A 127 2.21 -4.78 -2.52
C PHE A 127 3.04 -4.07 -1.43
N LEU A 128 2.85 -2.75 -1.28
CA LEU A 128 3.69 -1.93 -0.40
C LEU A 128 3.10 -1.74 1.00
N LEU A 129 1.79 -1.54 1.12
CA LEU A 129 1.17 -1.11 2.39
C LEU A 129 0.59 -2.28 3.19
N HIS A 130 0.17 -3.36 2.52
CA HIS A 130 -0.43 -4.52 3.21
C HIS A 130 0.59 -5.20 4.10
N GLY A 131 0.23 -5.35 5.36
CA GLY A 131 1.05 -5.92 6.41
C GLY A 131 2.29 -5.13 6.76
N MET A 132 2.59 -3.97 6.14
CA MET A 132 3.79 -3.19 6.41
C MET A 132 3.94 -2.95 7.92
N GLU A 133 5.06 -3.42 8.46
CA GLU A 133 5.43 -3.11 9.84
C GLU A 133 6.16 -1.77 9.80
N LEU A 134 5.69 -0.84 10.62
CA LEU A 134 6.43 0.39 10.85
C LEU A 134 7.48 0.07 11.90
N ASP A 135 8.75 0.31 11.59
CA ASP A 135 9.77 0.25 12.62
C ASP A 135 9.37 1.22 13.73
N ALA A 136 9.39 0.74 14.97
CA ALA A 136 9.13 1.59 16.12
C ALA A 136 10.09 2.78 16.05
N THR A 137 9.54 3.99 16.01
CA THR A 137 10.31 5.23 16.10
C THR A 137 11.27 5.14 17.30
N PRO A 138 12.46 5.78 17.25
CA PRO A 138 13.45 5.75 18.32
C PRO A 138 12.91 6.08 19.73
N ASP A 139 11.77 6.76 19.82
CA ASP A 139 11.09 7.09 21.07
C ASP A 139 10.56 5.86 21.83
N ALA A 140 10.35 4.72 21.17
CA ALA A 140 10.02 3.45 21.85
C ALA A 140 11.19 2.88 22.67
N LYS A 141 12.40 3.45 22.57
CA LYS A 141 13.59 3.03 23.34
C LYS A 141 13.84 3.91 24.59
N ARG A 142 12.94 4.82 24.95
CA ARG A 142 13.12 5.76 26.08
C ARG A 142 12.35 5.38 27.34
N GLU A 143 11.99 4.11 27.51
CA GLU A 143 11.48 3.58 28.77
C GLU A 143 12.36 2.40 29.23
N HIS A 144 13.48 2.73 29.86
CA HIS A 144 14.26 1.85 30.73
C HIS A 144 14.69 2.64 31.97
#